data_AF-X1GMZ4-F1
#
_entry.id   AF-X1GMZ4-F1
#
_cell.length_a   1.000
_cell.length_b   1.000
_cell.length_c   1.000
_cell.angle_alpha   90.00
_cell.angle_beta   90.00
_cell.angle_gamma   90.00
#
_symmetry.space_group_name_H-M   'P 1'
#
loop_
_entity.id
_entity.type
_entity.pdbx_description
1 polymer ?
#
loop_
_entity_poly.entity_id
_entity_poly.type
_entity_poly.pdbx_seq_one_letter_code
_entity_poly.pdbx_strand_id
1 'polypeptide(L)'
;TMIVKGRQDLTHSVRIPGEDASKEMRLEFLADLQKKVPDLAYVGEGADMSNLYDRMGRPKEASEYALGDIPEALQPQFVNIGKKAHEMGLSDAQLKGLTETILTDFNSSMDIQAATMKTSKQEVASLYGDALADKLKDASSFAKLLGFDDNFSGAIGDGVMGLDNMKAFDKLMDGFESPGPRIGHETGGELTNLTPAQAEEQLSLMQNNKEHAFNNPADPLHAQAKAKFVELVRSAEVGKK
;
A
#
# COMPACT_ATOMS: atom_id res chain seq x y z
N THR A 1 42.20 -68.56 37.34
CA THR A 1 42.75 -67.98 36.08
C THR A 1 41.65 -67.16 35.41
N MET A 2 41.69 -65.85 35.56
CA MET A 2 40.77 -64.92 34.90
C MET A 2 41.18 -64.77 33.43
N ILE A 3 40.31 -65.18 32.51
CA ILE A 3 40.46 -64.86 31.09
C ILE A 3 39.79 -63.51 30.87
N VAL A 4 40.62 -62.50 30.63
CA VAL A 4 40.19 -61.14 30.30
C VAL A 4 39.42 -61.19 28.97
N LYS A 5 38.11 -60.95 29.03
CA LYS A 5 37.30 -60.59 27.86
C LYS A 5 37.77 -59.22 27.38
N GLY A 6 38.70 -59.19 26.43
CA GLY A 6 39.06 -57.98 25.70
C GLY A 6 37.83 -57.50 24.93
N ARG A 7 37.28 -56.36 25.36
CA ARG A 7 36.22 -55.63 24.65
C ARG A 7 36.65 -55.37 23.21
N GLN A 8 35.94 -55.97 22.26
CA GLN A 8 35.89 -55.48 20.88
C GLN A 8 34.96 -54.27 20.82
N ASP A 9 35.33 -53.18 21.49
CA ASP A 9 34.80 -51.86 21.18
C ASP A 9 35.71 -51.28 20.10
N LEU A 10 35.66 -51.88 18.91
CA LEU A 10 36.28 -51.33 17.71
C LEU A 10 35.50 -50.07 17.35
N THR A 11 36.00 -48.94 17.82
CA THR A 11 35.66 -47.62 17.30
C THR A 11 35.77 -47.67 15.78
N HIS A 12 34.63 -47.68 15.09
CA HIS A 12 34.56 -47.66 13.62
C HIS A 12 34.96 -46.28 13.09
N SER A 13 36.19 -45.83 13.37
CA SER A 13 36.70 -44.55 12.90
C SER A 13 36.80 -44.57 11.37
N VAL A 14 36.10 -43.64 10.73
CA VAL A 14 36.34 -43.36 9.32
C VAL A 14 37.65 -42.56 9.27
N ARG A 15 38.67 -43.07 8.58
CA ARG A 15 39.93 -42.33 8.40
C ARG A 15 39.72 -41.27 7.33
N ILE A 16 39.79 -40.00 7.71
CA ILE A 16 39.74 -38.87 6.78
C ILE A 16 41.03 -38.89 5.95
N PRO A 17 40.95 -38.94 4.61
CA PRO A 17 42.12 -38.90 3.75
C PRO A 17 42.89 -37.57 3.95
N GLY A 18 44.22 -37.62 3.99
CA GLY A 18 45.07 -36.44 4.07
C GLY A 18 45.06 -35.60 2.78
N GLU A 19 45.70 -34.44 2.81
CA GLU A 19 45.71 -33.50 1.67
C GLU A 19 46.24 -34.14 0.38
N ASP A 20 47.27 -34.99 0.49
CA ASP A 20 47.91 -35.72 -0.62
C ASP A 20 47.12 -36.96 -1.09
N ALA A 21 45.93 -37.22 -0.54
CA ALA A 21 45.16 -38.39 -0.92
C ALA A 21 44.65 -38.30 -2.37
N SER A 22 44.91 -39.36 -3.15
CA SER A 22 44.42 -39.53 -4.52
C SER A 22 42.88 -39.48 -4.59
N LYS A 23 42.37 -39.21 -5.80
CA LYS A 23 40.93 -39.14 -6.05
C LYS A 23 40.23 -40.47 -5.71
N GLU A 24 40.89 -41.61 -5.95
CA GLU A 24 40.34 -42.93 -5.62
C GLU A 24 40.18 -43.12 -4.11
N MET A 25 41.17 -42.72 -3.30
CA MET A 25 41.11 -42.81 -1.84
C MET A 25 40.02 -41.90 -1.24
N ARG A 26 39.78 -40.74 -1.85
CA ARG A 26 38.68 -39.85 -1.46
C ARG A 26 37.31 -40.45 -1.80
N LEU A 27 37.18 -41.12 -2.95
CA LEU A 27 35.94 -41.81 -3.35
C LEU A 27 35.62 -43.02 -2.45
N GLU A 28 36.61 -43.83 -2.09
CA GLU A 28 36.42 -44.93 -1.12
C GLU A 28 35.97 -44.42 0.25
N PHE A 29 36.58 -43.33 0.73
CA PHE A 29 36.16 -42.67 1.97
C PHE A 29 34.71 -42.20 1.92
N LEU A 30 34.29 -41.60 0.80
CA LEU A 30 32.91 -41.14 0.61
C LEU A 30 31.93 -42.31 0.54
N ALA A 31 32.29 -43.42 -0.12
CA ALA A 31 31.48 -44.62 -0.16
C ALA A 31 31.30 -45.25 1.24
N ASP A 32 32.34 -45.25 2.06
CA ASP A 32 32.28 -45.75 3.44
C ASP A 32 31.55 -44.79 4.39
N LEU A 33 31.63 -43.48 4.15
CA LEU A 33 30.80 -42.48 4.83
C LEU A 33 29.33 -42.66 4.53
N GLN A 34 28.97 -42.85 3.26
CA GLN A 34 27.58 -42.98 2.82
C GLN A 34 26.92 -44.26 3.36
N LYS A 35 27.69 -45.34 3.53
CA LYS A 35 27.20 -46.56 4.22
C LYS A 35 26.88 -46.34 5.70
N LYS A 36 27.63 -45.45 6.36
CA LYS A 36 27.48 -45.17 7.80
C LYS A 36 26.49 -44.05 8.10
N VAL A 37 26.39 -43.09 7.18
CA VAL A 37 25.49 -41.93 7.25
C VAL A 37 24.72 -41.88 5.93
N PRO A 38 23.62 -42.64 5.81
CA PRO A 38 22.88 -42.76 4.56
C PRO A 38 22.29 -41.42 4.06
N ASP A 39 22.08 -40.47 4.97
CA ASP A 39 21.54 -39.14 4.65
C ASP A 39 22.62 -38.13 4.18
N LEU A 40 23.90 -38.55 4.14
CA LEU A 40 24.99 -37.69 3.69
C LEU A 40 25.04 -37.66 2.16
N ALA A 41 24.69 -36.52 1.56
CA ALA A 41 24.88 -36.28 0.13
C ALA A 41 26.27 -35.67 -0.12
N TYR A 42 27.11 -36.36 -0.89
CA TYR A 42 28.35 -35.79 -1.39
C TYR A 42 28.08 -34.95 -2.64
N VAL A 43 28.45 -33.68 -2.59
CA VAL A 43 28.46 -32.78 -3.75
C VAL A 43 29.91 -32.59 -4.15
N GLY A 44 30.39 -33.41 -5.09
CA GLY A 44 31.75 -33.30 -5.62
C GLY A 44 31.98 -32.04 -6.45
N GLU A 45 33.24 -31.72 -6.73
CA GLU A 45 33.58 -30.72 -7.74
C GLU A 45 33.10 -31.20 -9.11
N GLY A 46 32.21 -30.42 -9.74
CA GLY A 46 31.55 -30.80 -10.99
C GLY A 46 30.35 -31.74 -10.83
N ALA A 47 29.82 -31.88 -9.61
CA ALA A 47 28.60 -32.64 -9.37
C ALA A 47 27.43 -32.12 -10.22
N ASP A 48 26.63 -33.06 -10.73
CA ASP A 48 25.40 -32.77 -11.43
C ASP A 48 24.41 -32.11 -10.45
N MET A 49 24.42 -30.78 -10.45
CA MET A 49 23.56 -29.95 -9.62
C MET A 49 22.07 -30.26 -9.89
N SER A 50 21.73 -30.71 -11.11
CA SER A 50 20.35 -31.09 -11.43
C SER A 50 19.89 -32.26 -10.56
N ASN A 51 20.70 -33.31 -10.45
CA ASN A 51 20.39 -34.47 -9.61
C ASN A 51 20.33 -34.08 -8.12
N LEU A 52 21.18 -33.15 -7.68
CA LEU A 52 21.10 -32.62 -6.31
C LEU A 52 19.75 -31.91 -6.06
N TYR A 53 19.32 -31.03 -6.98
CA TYR A 53 18.04 -30.33 -6.86
C TYR A 53 16.85 -31.29 -6.86
N ASP A 54 16.89 -32.32 -7.71
CA ASP A 54 15.83 -33.33 -7.77
C ASP A 54 15.73 -34.12 -6.45
N ARG A 55 16.88 -34.45 -5.83
CA ARG A 55 16.92 -35.09 -4.49
C ARG A 55 16.44 -34.16 -3.38
N MET A 56 16.59 -32.85 -3.55
CA MET A 56 16.07 -31.84 -2.62
C MET A 56 14.57 -31.54 -2.83
N GLY A 57 13.91 -32.21 -3.78
CA GLY A 57 12.48 -32.07 -4.01
C GLY A 57 12.10 -30.98 -5.01
N ARG A 58 13.01 -30.61 -5.92
CA ARG A 58 12.64 -29.83 -7.10
C ARG A 58 11.72 -30.68 -8.01
N PRO A 59 10.59 -30.14 -8.48
CA PRO A 59 9.76 -30.80 -9.49
C PRO A 59 10.53 -31.05 -10.80
N LYS A 60 10.11 -32.06 -11.58
CA LYS A 60 10.82 -32.41 -12.81
C LYS A 60 10.65 -31.33 -13.87
N GLU A 61 9.47 -30.74 -13.92
CA GLU A 61 9.12 -29.68 -14.87
C GLU A 61 8.66 -28.41 -14.14
N ALA A 62 8.92 -27.25 -14.76
CA ALA A 62 8.50 -25.95 -14.22
C ALA A 62 6.97 -25.81 -14.06
N SER A 63 6.18 -26.62 -14.77
CA SER A 63 4.72 -26.63 -14.68
C SER A 63 4.17 -27.45 -13.50
N GLU A 64 5.01 -28.25 -12.84
CA GLU A 64 4.59 -29.13 -11.75
C GLU A 64 4.52 -28.43 -10.39
N TYR A 65 4.98 -27.18 -10.30
CA TYR A 65 4.89 -26.41 -9.06
C TYR A 65 3.45 -26.12 -8.66
N ALA A 66 3.11 -26.44 -7.42
CA ALA A 66 1.79 -26.19 -6.85
C ALA A 66 1.72 -24.77 -6.25
N LEU A 67 1.48 -23.77 -7.10
CA LEU A 67 1.43 -22.36 -6.68
C LEU A 67 0.15 -21.96 -5.92
N GLY A 68 -0.87 -22.83 -5.90
CA GLY A 68 -2.15 -22.56 -5.24
C GLY A 68 -3.02 -21.52 -5.97
N ASP A 69 -4.04 -21.02 -5.28
CA ASP A 69 -4.95 -20.00 -5.81
C ASP A 69 -4.32 -18.60 -5.66
N ILE A 70 -3.96 -18.00 -6.80
CA ILE A 70 -3.35 -16.67 -6.87
C ILE A 70 -4.42 -15.65 -7.24
N PRO A 71 -4.62 -14.58 -6.44
CA PRO A 71 -5.53 -13.49 -6.78
C PRO A 71 -5.25 -12.91 -8.16
N GLU A 72 -6.30 -12.56 -8.92
CA GLU A 72 -6.20 -12.06 -10.30
C GLU A 72 -5.24 -10.87 -10.42
N ALA A 73 -5.27 -9.95 -9.44
CA ALA A 73 -4.40 -8.78 -9.38
C ALA A 73 -2.89 -9.13 -9.32
N LEU A 74 -2.54 -10.32 -8.81
CA LEU A 74 -1.16 -10.78 -8.68
C LEU A 74 -0.74 -11.74 -9.79
N GLN A 75 -1.68 -12.32 -10.55
CA GLN A 75 -1.37 -13.30 -11.59
C GLN A 75 -0.23 -12.88 -12.54
N PRO A 76 -0.14 -11.62 -13.02
CA PRO A 76 0.97 -11.19 -13.88
C PRO A 76 2.36 -11.37 -13.26
N GLN A 77 2.47 -11.27 -11.93
CA GLN A 77 3.72 -11.42 -11.19
C GLN A 77 4.15 -12.89 -11.05
N PHE A 78 3.19 -13.82 -11.17
CA PHE A 78 3.41 -15.26 -10.99
C PHE A 78 3.50 -16.05 -12.31
N VAL A 79 3.21 -15.44 -13.47
CA VAL A 79 3.22 -16.11 -14.80
C VAL A 79 4.49 -16.93 -15.07
N ASN A 80 5.65 -16.46 -14.63
CA ASN A 80 6.95 -17.10 -14.90
C ASN A 80 7.63 -17.67 -13.65
N ILE A 81 6.92 -17.70 -12.51
CA ILE A 81 7.58 -18.02 -11.24
C ILE A 81 8.02 -19.47 -11.17
N GLY A 82 7.23 -20.41 -11.71
CA GLY A 82 7.61 -21.84 -11.77
C GLY A 82 8.85 -22.08 -12.62
N LYS A 83 8.98 -21.36 -13.75
CA LYS A 83 10.18 -21.43 -14.60
C LYS A 83 11.42 -20.93 -13.86
N LYS A 84 11.32 -19.76 -13.23
CA LYS A 84 12.40 -19.18 -12.43
C LYS A 84 12.77 -20.07 -11.25
N ALA A 85 11.78 -20.66 -10.57
CA ALA A 85 12.00 -21.56 -9.46
C ALA A 85 12.74 -22.85 -9.89
N HIS A 86 12.38 -23.41 -11.04
CA HIS A 86 13.04 -24.58 -11.61
C HIS A 86 14.51 -24.30 -11.95
N GLU A 87 14.77 -23.15 -12.60
CA GLU A 87 16.11 -22.66 -12.93
C GLU A 87 16.96 -22.43 -11.67
N MET A 88 16.35 -21.95 -10.58
CA MET A 88 17.02 -21.71 -9.29
C MET A 88 17.17 -22.97 -8.42
N GLY A 89 16.61 -24.10 -8.83
CA GLY A 89 16.72 -25.33 -8.06
C GLY A 89 15.79 -25.42 -6.85
N LEU A 90 14.74 -24.59 -6.78
CA LEU A 90 13.85 -24.51 -5.61
C LEU A 90 12.97 -25.75 -5.51
N SER A 91 12.79 -26.25 -4.28
CA SER A 91 11.79 -27.29 -4.03
C SER A 91 10.37 -26.72 -4.06
N ASP A 92 9.37 -27.58 -4.28
CA ASP A 92 7.97 -27.17 -4.28
C ASP A 92 7.56 -26.52 -2.94
N ALA A 93 8.00 -27.09 -1.82
CA ALA A 93 7.74 -26.55 -0.49
C ALA A 93 8.34 -25.15 -0.28
N GLN A 94 9.52 -24.88 -0.83
CA GLN A 94 10.16 -23.56 -0.75
C GLN A 94 9.40 -22.52 -1.56
N LEU A 95 9.00 -22.86 -2.79
CA LEU A 95 8.25 -21.94 -3.64
C LEU A 95 6.85 -21.68 -3.08
N LYS A 96 6.20 -22.70 -2.51
CA LYS A 96 4.92 -22.57 -1.82
C LYS A 96 5.01 -21.62 -0.63
N GLY A 97 6.00 -21.80 0.25
CA GLY A 97 6.19 -20.91 1.40
C GLY A 97 6.48 -19.44 0.99
N LEU A 98 7.24 -19.25 -0.10
CA LEU A 98 7.47 -17.91 -0.66
C LEU A 98 6.17 -17.29 -1.19
N THR A 99 5.38 -18.07 -1.92
CA THR A 99 4.09 -17.64 -2.48
C THR A 99 3.11 -17.27 -1.37
N GLU A 100 2.99 -18.11 -0.34
CA GLU A 100 2.14 -17.84 0.83
C GLU A 100 2.54 -16.55 1.57
N THR A 101 3.85 -16.29 1.69
CA THR A 101 4.36 -15.04 2.29
C THR A 101 3.93 -13.83 1.46
N ILE A 102 4.14 -13.87 0.14
CA ILE A 102 3.73 -12.78 -0.76
C ILE A 102 2.22 -12.53 -0.70
N LEU A 103 1.42 -13.59 -0.68
CA LEU A 103 -0.04 -13.50 -0.56
C LEU A 103 -0.47 -12.90 0.79
N THR A 104 0.20 -13.29 1.87
CA THR A 104 -0.06 -12.76 3.22
C THR A 104 0.26 -11.26 3.30
N ASP A 105 1.41 -10.85 2.75
CA ASP A 105 1.82 -9.44 2.70
C ASP A 105 0.89 -8.60 1.83
N PHE A 106 0.44 -9.15 0.69
CA PHE A 106 -0.52 -8.51 -0.18
C PHE A 106 -1.86 -8.28 0.53
N ASN A 107 -2.42 -9.31 1.17
CA ASN A 107 -3.67 -9.19 1.93
C ASN A 107 -3.53 -8.16 3.07
N SER A 108 -2.42 -8.21 3.81
CA SER A 108 -2.14 -7.25 4.89
C SER A 108 -2.04 -5.82 4.35
N SER A 109 -1.44 -5.62 3.17
CA SER A 109 -1.34 -4.32 2.52
C SER A 109 -2.70 -3.79 2.06
N MET A 110 -3.58 -4.66 1.54
CA MET A 110 -4.95 -4.30 1.20
C MET A 110 -5.76 -3.89 2.44
N ASP A 111 -5.63 -4.61 3.54
CA ASP A 111 -6.30 -4.27 4.81
C ASP A 111 -5.81 -2.94 5.37
N ILE A 112 -4.49 -2.67 5.32
CA ILE A 112 -3.91 -1.39 5.70
C ILE A 112 -4.46 -0.28 4.80
N GLN A 113 -4.49 -0.48 3.49
CA GLN A 113 -5.00 0.52 2.54
C GLN A 113 -6.49 0.82 2.78
N ALA A 114 -7.30 -0.21 3.04
CA ALA A 114 -8.71 -0.04 3.38
C ALA A 114 -8.90 0.72 4.70
N ALA A 115 -8.08 0.41 5.71
CA ALA A 115 -8.09 1.14 6.98
C ALA A 115 -7.68 2.60 6.79
N THR A 116 -6.61 2.88 6.04
CA THR A 116 -6.16 4.25 5.70
C THR A 116 -7.24 5.02 4.95
N MET A 117 -7.90 4.40 3.96
CA MET A 117 -9.01 5.03 3.23
C MET A 117 -10.18 5.37 4.16
N LYS A 118 -10.54 4.45 5.07
CA LYS A 118 -11.61 4.69 6.04
C LYS A 118 -11.26 5.83 7.00
N THR A 119 -10.04 5.85 7.54
CA THR A 119 -9.57 6.95 8.39
C THR A 119 -9.58 8.27 7.66
N SER A 120 -9.07 8.31 6.42
CA SER A 120 -9.05 9.55 5.65
C SER A 120 -10.44 10.06 5.30
N LYS A 121 -11.39 9.17 4.98
CA LYS A 121 -12.81 9.53 4.83
C LYS A 121 -13.39 10.16 6.10
N GLN A 122 -13.07 9.61 7.27
CA GLN A 122 -13.53 10.17 8.55
C GLN A 122 -12.90 11.54 8.83
N GLU A 123 -11.62 11.72 8.52
CA GLU A 123 -10.93 13.01 8.69
C GLU A 123 -11.49 14.09 7.75
N VAL A 124 -11.73 13.74 6.48
CA VAL A 124 -12.34 14.64 5.49
C VAL A 124 -13.77 15.01 5.92
N ALA A 125 -14.56 14.04 6.38
CA ALA A 125 -15.89 14.30 6.91
C ALA A 125 -15.87 15.16 8.20
N SER A 126 -14.88 14.96 9.07
CA SER A 126 -14.68 15.79 10.25
C SER A 126 -14.33 17.24 9.89
N LEU A 127 -13.49 17.44 8.87
CA LEU A 127 -13.06 18.77 8.45
C LEU A 127 -14.19 19.57 7.76
N TYR A 128 -14.91 18.92 6.85
CA TYR A 128 -15.92 19.60 6.01
C TYR A 128 -17.34 19.50 6.56
N GLY A 129 -17.61 18.56 7.47
CA GLY A 129 -18.92 18.37 8.09
C GLY A 129 -20.03 18.25 7.05
N ASP A 130 -21.07 19.06 7.22
CA ASP A 130 -22.24 19.11 6.32
C ASP A 130 -21.90 19.62 4.91
N ALA A 131 -20.82 20.39 4.76
CA ALA A 131 -20.37 20.92 3.46
C ALA A 131 -19.60 19.88 2.63
N LEU A 132 -19.35 18.68 3.16
CA LEU A 132 -18.61 17.64 2.47
C LEU A 132 -19.23 17.30 1.11
N ALA A 133 -20.55 17.10 1.06
CA ALA A 133 -21.24 16.69 -0.16
C ALA A 133 -21.08 17.72 -1.29
N ASP A 134 -21.17 19.01 -0.94
CA ASP A 134 -21.00 20.10 -1.90
C ASP A 134 -19.55 20.22 -2.34
N LYS A 135 -18.59 20.14 -1.40
CA LYS A 135 -17.15 20.18 -1.71
C LYS A 135 -16.71 19.04 -2.61
N LEU A 136 -17.22 17.82 -2.41
CA LEU A 136 -16.93 16.68 -3.29
C LEU A 136 -17.55 16.87 -4.68
N LYS A 137 -18.75 17.44 -4.76
CA LYS A 137 -19.41 17.76 -6.03
C LYS A 137 -18.67 18.85 -6.80
N ASP A 138 -18.23 19.90 -6.12
CA ASP A 138 -17.49 21.00 -6.72
C ASP A 138 -16.10 20.53 -7.19
N ALA A 139 -15.39 19.76 -6.36
CA ALA A 139 -14.11 19.16 -6.73
C ALA A 139 -14.25 18.18 -7.91
N SER A 140 -15.30 17.36 -7.94
CA SER A 140 -15.58 16.44 -9.06
C SER A 140 -15.86 17.20 -10.36
N SER A 141 -16.65 18.28 -10.27
CA SER A 141 -16.97 19.14 -11.41
C SER A 141 -15.73 19.89 -11.92
N PHE A 142 -14.89 20.37 -11.01
CA PHE A 142 -13.64 21.03 -11.34
C PHE A 142 -12.62 20.07 -11.99
N ALA A 143 -12.52 18.83 -11.51
CA ALA A 143 -11.68 17.82 -12.14
C ALA A 143 -12.11 17.53 -13.58
N LYS A 144 -13.41 17.47 -13.86
CA LYS A 144 -13.93 17.34 -15.23
C LYS A 144 -13.57 18.54 -16.09
N LEU A 145 -13.64 19.75 -15.53
CA LEU A 145 -13.26 20.98 -16.23
C LEU A 145 -11.78 20.98 -16.63
N LEU A 146 -10.91 20.43 -15.78
CA LEU A 146 -9.47 20.28 -16.05
C LEU A 146 -9.15 19.13 -17.03
N GLY A 147 -10.15 18.36 -17.48
CA GLY A 147 -9.98 17.27 -18.43
C GLY A 147 -9.53 15.94 -17.81
N PHE A 148 -9.69 15.77 -16.49
CA PHE A 148 -9.51 14.45 -15.88
C PHE A 148 -10.63 13.49 -16.32
N ASP A 149 -10.34 12.19 -16.30
CA ASP A 149 -11.30 11.16 -16.71
C ASP A 149 -12.46 10.99 -15.71
N ASP A 150 -13.52 10.31 -16.16
CA ASP A 150 -14.71 10.06 -15.34
C ASP A 150 -14.41 9.17 -14.13
N ASN A 151 -13.36 8.34 -14.20
CA ASN A 151 -12.94 7.49 -13.09
C ASN A 151 -12.33 8.32 -11.96
N PHE A 152 -11.47 9.27 -12.29
CA PHE A 152 -10.84 10.16 -11.33
C PHE A 152 -11.86 11.14 -10.72
N SER A 153 -12.70 11.76 -11.56
CA SER A 153 -13.75 12.66 -11.06
C SER A 153 -14.82 11.92 -10.24
N GLY A 154 -15.11 10.65 -10.56
CA GLY A 154 -15.94 9.76 -9.75
C GLY A 154 -15.31 9.42 -8.39
N ALA A 155 -14.01 9.07 -8.38
CA ALA A 155 -13.27 8.80 -7.14
C ALA A 155 -13.23 10.01 -6.18
N ILE A 156 -13.21 11.23 -6.74
CA ILE A 156 -13.39 12.48 -5.98
C ILE A 156 -14.80 12.52 -5.37
N GLY A 157 -15.84 12.33 -6.18
CA GLY A 157 -17.23 12.35 -5.72
C GLY A 157 -17.53 11.31 -4.62
N ASP A 158 -16.90 10.15 -4.69
CA ASP A 158 -17.03 9.05 -3.71
C ASP A 158 -16.21 9.27 -2.42
N GLY A 159 -15.54 10.42 -2.31
CA GLY A 159 -14.72 10.80 -1.17
C GLY A 159 -13.51 9.88 -0.97
N VAL A 160 -13.00 9.27 -2.03
CA VAL A 160 -11.84 8.35 -1.97
C VAL A 160 -10.53 9.13 -1.87
N MET A 161 -10.56 10.44 -2.14
CA MET A 161 -9.40 11.30 -1.93
C MET A 161 -9.07 11.48 -0.46
N GLY A 162 -7.78 11.37 -0.14
CA GLY A 162 -7.28 11.67 1.18
C GLY A 162 -7.34 13.16 1.53
N LEU A 163 -7.28 13.46 2.83
CA LEU A 163 -7.40 14.81 3.39
C LEU A 163 -6.47 15.85 2.75
N ASP A 164 -5.19 15.49 2.57
CA ASP A 164 -4.19 16.42 2.02
C ASP A 164 -4.48 16.75 0.54
N ASN A 165 -4.93 15.76 -0.23
CA ASN A 165 -5.32 15.95 -1.62
C ASN A 165 -6.58 16.81 -1.72
N MET A 166 -7.56 16.60 -0.82
CA MET A 166 -8.76 17.42 -0.78
C MET A 166 -8.44 18.89 -0.45
N LYS A 167 -7.58 19.14 0.55
CA LYS A 167 -7.10 20.49 0.87
C LYS A 167 -6.31 21.14 -0.27
N ALA A 168 -5.52 20.36 -1.00
CA ALA A 168 -4.79 20.86 -2.15
C ALA A 168 -5.75 21.24 -3.30
N PHE A 169 -6.78 20.43 -3.54
CA PHE A 169 -7.83 20.73 -4.51
C PHE A 169 -8.63 21.98 -4.16
N ASP A 170 -9.01 22.12 -2.89
CA ASP A 170 -9.75 23.30 -2.40
C ASP A 170 -8.92 24.59 -2.61
N LYS A 171 -7.62 24.56 -2.28
CA LYS A 171 -6.71 25.69 -2.55
C LYS A 171 -6.54 25.99 -4.04
N LEU A 172 -6.53 24.96 -4.89
CA LEU A 172 -6.43 25.11 -6.33
C LEU A 172 -7.69 25.78 -6.89
N MET A 173 -8.87 25.37 -6.40
CA MET A 173 -10.15 25.98 -6.74
C MET A 173 -10.24 27.43 -6.26
N ASP A 174 -9.90 27.71 -4.99
CA ASP A 174 -9.87 29.07 -4.44
C ASP A 174 -8.94 30.00 -5.24
N GLY A 175 -7.80 29.47 -5.69
CA GLY A 175 -6.86 30.19 -6.56
C GLY A 175 -7.40 30.47 -7.96
N PHE A 176 -8.33 29.65 -8.45
CA PHE A 176 -9.02 29.84 -9.73
C PHE A 176 -10.21 30.80 -9.61
N GLU A 177 -10.83 30.87 -8.42
CA GLU A 177 -11.98 31.76 -8.12
C GLU A 177 -11.57 33.18 -7.69
N SER A 178 -10.32 33.42 -7.31
CA SER A 178 -9.76 34.77 -7.07
C SER A 178 -9.53 35.54 -8.38
N PRO A 179 -9.57 36.90 -8.38
CA PRO A 179 -10.15 37.72 -9.45
C PRO A 179 -9.32 37.79 -10.74
N GLY A 180 -9.41 36.73 -11.55
CA GLY A 180 -9.28 36.76 -13.01
C GLY A 180 -10.66 36.82 -13.66
N PRO A 181 -10.77 37.13 -14.97
CA PRO A 181 -12.06 37.38 -15.62
C PRO A 181 -12.97 36.17 -15.45
N ARG A 182 -14.06 36.38 -14.71
CA ARG A 182 -15.12 35.41 -14.43
C ARG A 182 -15.57 34.74 -15.73
N ILE A 183 -15.12 33.51 -15.95
CA ILE A 183 -15.71 32.65 -16.96
C ILE A 183 -17.00 32.10 -16.35
N GLY A 184 -18.09 32.83 -16.62
CA GLY A 184 -19.49 32.39 -16.59
C GLY A 184 -19.90 31.31 -15.59
N HIS A 185 -20.24 31.73 -14.36
CA HIS A 185 -21.31 31.08 -13.60
C HIS A 185 -22.24 32.15 -13.04
N GLU A 186 -23.15 32.62 -13.88
CA GLU A 186 -24.40 33.20 -13.43
C GLU A 186 -25.32 32.05 -12.99
N THR A 187 -25.28 31.71 -11.70
CA THR A 187 -26.37 30.95 -11.07
C THR A 187 -26.52 31.47 -9.65
N GLY A 188 -27.68 32.07 -9.37
CA GLY A 188 -28.05 32.59 -8.05
C GLY A 188 -28.20 31.47 -7.03
N GLY A 189 -27.09 31.05 -6.45
CA GLY A 189 -27.01 30.19 -5.29
C GLY A 189 -26.92 31.03 -4.02
N GLU A 190 -27.83 30.75 -3.10
CA GLU A 190 -27.88 31.24 -1.73
C GLU A 190 -26.53 31.10 -1.00
N LEU A 191 -26.30 32.01 -0.05
CA LEU A 191 -25.06 32.22 0.69
C LEU A 191 -24.77 31.14 1.76
N THR A 192 -25.28 29.92 1.61
CA THR A 192 -25.53 29.04 2.75
C THR A 192 -24.37 28.12 3.17
N ASN A 193 -23.34 27.90 2.35
CA ASN A 193 -22.38 26.80 2.61
C ASN A 193 -20.91 27.26 2.65
N LEU A 194 -20.57 28.15 3.60
CA LEU A 194 -19.19 28.55 3.89
C LEU A 194 -18.57 27.67 4.99
N THR A 195 -17.30 27.28 4.83
CA THR A 195 -16.57 26.56 5.89
C THR A 195 -16.37 27.47 7.11
N PRO A 196 -16.23 26.93 8.34
CA PRO A 196 -16.04 27.76 9.53
C PRO A 196 -14.85 28.73 9.44
N ALA A 197 -13.73 28.29 8.85
CA ALA A 197 -12.55 29.12 8.64
C ALA A 197 -12.80 30.25 7.62
N GLN A 198 -13.50 29.95 6.52
CA GLN A 198 -13.87 30.95 5.52
C GLN A 198 -14.93 31.92 6.06
N ALA A 199 -15.82 31.47 6.93
CA ALA A 199 -16.78 32.31 7.62
C ALA A 199 -16.07 33.29 8.58
N GLU A 200 -15.06 32.84 9.33
CA GLU A 200 -14.23 33.71 10.18
C GLU A 200 -13.44 34.74 9.36
N GLU A 201 -12.88 34.34 8.22
CA GLU A 201 -12.18 35.25 7.32
C GLU A 201 -13.12 36.31 6.74
N GLN A 202 -14.31 35.91 6.28
CA GLN A 202 -15.32 36.85 5.78
C GLN A 202 -15.84 37.78 6.88
N LEU A 203 -16.02 37.29 8.11
CA LEU A 203 -16.36 38.12 9.27
C LEU A 203 -15.28 39.17 9.54
N SER A 204 -14.02 38.76 9.50
CA SER A 204 -12.88 39.67 9.67
C SER A 204 -12.85 40.75 8.59
N LEU A 205 -13.09 40.39 7.32
CA LEU A 205 -13.16 41.35 6.22
C LEU A 205 -14.33 42.32 6.35
N MET A 206 -15.52 41.83 6.74
CA MET A 206 -16.71 42.66 6.96
C MET A 206 -16.54 43.62 8.14
N GLN A 207 -15.84 43.20 9.20
CA GLN A 207 -15.56 44.03 10.38
C GLN A 207 -14.46 45.06 10.12
N ASN A 208 -13.38 44.66 9.44
CA ASN A 208 -12.21 45.52 9.23
C ASN A 208 -12.38 46.51 8.06
N ASN A 209 -13.28 46.26 7.12
CA ASN A 209 -13.56 47.18 6.04
C ASN A 209 -14.56 48.27 6.48
N LYS A 210 -14.03 49.48 6.74
CA LYS A 210 -14.82 50.64 7.18
C LYS A 210 -15.85 51.14 6.15
N GLU A 211 -15.65 50.82 4.87
CA GLU A 211 -16.57 51.19 3.78
C GLU A 211 -17.62 50.09 3.51
N HIS A 212 -17.53 48.96 4.20
CA HIS A 212 -18.49 47.88 4.02
C HIS A 212 -19.89 48.30 4.51
N ALA A 213 -20.94 47.89 3.78
CA ALA A 213 -22.33 48.21 4.10
C ALA A 213 -22.73 47.79 5.54
N PHE A 214 -22.06 46.79 6.12
CA PHE A 214 -22.21 46.41 7.54
C PHE A 214 -21.81 47.53 8.52
N ASN A 215 -20.78 48.31 8.20
CA ASN A 215 -20.24 49.36 9.06
C ASN A 215 -20.84 50.74 8.78
N ASN A 216 -21.59 50.90 7.68
CA ASN A 216 -22.26 52.14 7.31
C ASN A 216 -23.79 52.06 7.52
N PRO A 217 -24.34 52.64 8.61
CA PRO A 217 -25.77 52.58 8.91
C PRO A 217 -26.67 53.32 7.91
N ALA A 218 -26.09 54.22 7.10
CA ALA A 218 -26.82 54.99 6.09
C ALA A 218 -26.87 54.28 4.73
N ASP A 219 -26.20 53.12 4.58
CA ASP A 219 -26.22 52.34 3.35
C ASP A 219 -27.56 51.57 3.22
N PRO A 220 -28.26 51.64 2.07
CA PRO A 220 -29.48 50.88 1.83
C PRO A 220 -29.32 49.36 2.01
N LEU A 221 -28.11 48.83 1.85
CA LEU A 221 -27.78 47.40 1.99
C LEU A 221 -27.34 47.01 3.42
N HIS A 222 -27.32 47.97 4.36
CA HIS A 222 -26.90 47.72 5.74
C HIS A 222 -27.73 46.64 6.46
N ALA A 223 -29.04 46.60 6.22
CA ALA A 223 -29.93 45.59 6.79
C ALA A 223 -29.62 44.17 6.28
N GLN A 224 -29.31 44.04 4.99
CA GLN A 224 -28.92 42.77 4.38
C GLN A 224 -27.51 42.33 4.83
N ALA A 225 -26.59 43.28 4.96
CA ALA A 225 -25.25 43.03 5.48
C ALA A 225 -25.26 42.55 6.94
N LYS A 226 -26.19 43.05 7.78
CA LYS A 226 -26.40 42.54 9.14
C LYS A 226 -26.97 41.12 9.16
N ALA A 227 -27.92 40.82 8.29
CA ALA A 227 -28.46 39.46 8.18
C ALA A 227 -27.36 38.46 7.79
N LYS A 228 -26.56 38.81 6.78
CA LYS A 228 -25.39 38.03 6.34
C LYS A 228 -24.34 37.85 7.44
N PHE A 229 -24.10 38.88 8.26
CA PHE A 229 -23.19 38.79 9.40
C PHE A 229 -23.66 37.76 10.44
N VAL A 230 -24.95 37.74 10.78
CA VAL A 230 -25.51 36.77 11.75
C VAL A 230 -25.41 35.33 11.23
N GLU A 231 -25.60 35.14 9.93
CA GLU A 231 -25.46 33.84 9.28
C GLU A 231 -24.01 33.33 9.32
N LEU A 232 -23.05 34.20 8.98
CA LEU A 232 -21.61 33.88 9.04
C LEU A 232 -21.14 33.55 10.47
N VAL A 233 -21.63 34.28 11.49
CA VAL A 233 -21.32 33.96 12.90
C VAL A 233 -21.84 32.57 13.27
N ARG A 234 -23.07 32.22 12.85
CA ARG A 234 -23.63 30.89 13.11
C ARG A 234 -22.80 29.78 12.45
N SER A 235 -22.37 29.98 11.20
CA SER A 235 -21.53 29.00 10.49
C SER A 235 -20.12 28.87 11.09
N ALA A 236 -19.56 29.96 11.62
CA ALA A 236 -18.27 29.94 12.33
C ALA A 236 -18.35 29.23 13.70
N GLU A 237 -19.46 29.38 14.43
CA GLU A 237 -19.64 28.75 15.76
C GLU A 237 -19.88 27.24 15.70
N VAL A 238 -20.47 26.72 14.61
CA VAL A 238 -20.70 25.28 14.43
C VAL A 238 -19.38 24.50 14.36
N GLY A 239 -18.29 25.10 13.85
CA GLY A 239 -16.97 24.46 13.76
C GLY A 239 -16.15 24.46 15.06
N LYS A 240 -16.65 25.03 16.17
CA LYS A 240 -15.93 25.12 17.46
C LYS A 240 -16.36 24.07 18.51
N LYS A 241 -17.30 23.19 18.19
CA LYS A 241 -17.76 22.09 19.05
C LYS A 241 -17.18 20.76 18.59
#